data_AF-A0A257QJ03-F1
#
_entry.id   AF-A0A257QJ03-F1
#
_cell.length_a   1.000
_cell.length_b   1.000
_cell.length_c   1.000
_cell.angle_alpha   90.00
_cell.angle_beta   90.00
_cell.angle_gamma   90.00
#
_symmetry.space_group_name_H-M   'P 1'
#
loop_
_entity.id
_entity.type
_entity.pdbx_description
1 polymer ?
#
loop_
_entity_poly.entity_id
_entity_poly.type
_entity_poly.pdbx_seq_one_letter_code
_entity_poly.pdbx_strand_id
1 'polypeptide(L)'
;MATLSQLPNHKRFALETAVQLRKKYKAQNRAVVMTNGCFDLLHPGHIFFLQEAKKMGDVLFVFLNSAQSVKTLKGPHRPILGDDARAYALAAL
;
A
#
# COMPACT_ATOMS: atom_id res chain seq x y z
N MET A 1 -21.66 14.51 -1.44
CA MET A 1 -20.71 13.48 -1.91
C MET A 1 -19.63 13.33 -0.85
N ALA A 2 -19.33 12.11 -0.38
CA ALA A 2 -18.27 11.89 0.61
C ALA A 2 -16.91 12.30 0.01
N THR A 3 -16.08 13.01 0.77
CA THR A 3 -14.72 13.31 0.35
C THR A 3 -13.89 12.03 0.41
N LEU A 4 -12.89 11.86 -0.47
CA LEU A 4 -12.06 10.64 -0.52
C LEU A 4 -11.38 10.31 0.82
N SER A 5 -11.13 11.34 1.65
CA SER A 5 -10.62 11.22 3.02
C SER A 5 -11.58 10.54 4.01
N GLN A 6 -12.86 10.42 3.69
CA GLN A 6 -13.91 9.82 4.53
C GLN A 6 -14.20 8.36 4.14
N LEU A 7 -13.57 7.84 3.10
CA LEU A 7 -13.79 6.46 2.68
C LEU A 7 -13.11 5.49 3.65
N PRO A 8 -13.82 4.46 4.15
CA PRO A 8 -13.26 3.52 5.12
C PRO A 8 -12.14 2.70 4.48
N ASN A 9 -10.96 2.72 5.08
CA ASN A 9 -9.81 1.93 4.63
C ASN A 9 -9.29 1.04 5.76
N HIS A 10 -9.85 -0.17 5.86
CA HIS A 10 -9.56 -1.12 6.92
C HIS A 10 -8.18 -1.80 6.80
N LYS A 11 -7.48 -1.62 5.67
CA LYS A 11 -6.12 -2.14 5.43
C LYS A 11 -5.05 -1.06 5.53
N ARG A 12 -5.43 0.20 5.82
CA ARG A 12 -4.50 1.30 6.05
C ARG A 12 -4.18 1.42 7.53
N PHE A 13 -2.90 1.42 7.85
CA PHE A 13 -2.40 1.49 9.21
C PHE A 13 -1.36 2.59 9.35
N ALA A 14 -1.25 3.15 10.56
CA ALA A 14 -0.10 3.97 10.93
C ALA A 14 1.16 3.10 11.05
N LEU A 15 2.34 3.72 10.98
CA LEU A 15 3.62 3.01 11.05
C LEU A 15 3.76 2.25 12.38
N GLU A 16 3.34 2.86 13.48
CA GLU A 16 3.39 2.27 14.82
C GLU A 16 2.57 0.98 14.86
N THR A 17 1.36 1.01 14.30
CA THR A 17 0.49 -0.17 14.17
C THR A 17 1.13 -1.25 13.30
N ALA A 18 1.73 -0.88 12.17
CA ALA A 18 2.42 -1.83 11.29
C ALA A 18 3.61 -2.51 12.01
N VAL A 19 4.36 -1.76 12.82
CA VAL A 19 5.45 -2.31 13.65
C VAL A 19 4.92 -3.32 14.66
N GLN A 20 3.80 -3.02 15.35
CA GLN A 20 3.19 -3.96 16.29
C GLN A 20 2.66 -5.22 15.59
N LEU A 21 2.01 -5.07 14.43
CA LEU A 21 1.54 -6.21 13.63
C LEU A 21 2.71 -7.09 13.18
N ARG A 22 3.82 -6.50 12.72
CA ARG A 22 5.02 -7.27 12.34
C ARG A 22 5.59 -8.04 13.52
N LYS A 23 5.65 -7.44 14.71
CA LYS A 23 6.08 -8.14 15.94
C LYS A 23 5.16 -9.32 16.25
N LYS A 24 3.84 -9.12 16.18
CA LYS A 24 2.83 -10.17 16.36
C LYS A 24 3.02 -11.31 15.36
N TYR A 25 3.16 -11.02 14.07
CA TYR A 25 3.37 -12.05 13.04
C TYR A 25 4.70 -12.78 13.21
N LYS A 26 5.76 -12.08 13.61
CA LYS A 26 7.03 -12.71 13.95
C LYS A 26 6.88 -13.71 15.11
N ALA A 27 6.17 -13.34 16.17
CA ALA A 27 5.89 -14.24 17.30
C ALA A 27 5.05 -15.48 16.91
N GLN A 28 4.32 -15.39 15.79
CA GLN A 28 3.54 -16.50 15.21
C GLN A 28 4.35 -17.30 14.17
N ASN A 29 5.67 -17.07 14.03
CA ASN A 29 6.53 -17.65 13.00
C ASN A 29 6.02 -17.44 11.55
N ARG A 30 5.31 -16.34 11.31
CA ARG A 30 4.79 -15.99 9.97
C ARG A 30 5.79 -15.14 9.20
N ALA A 31 6.09 -15.53 7.97
CA ALA A 31 6.92 -14.79 7.04
C ALA A 31 6.20 -13.51 6.58
N VAL A 32 6.83 -12.36 6.82
CA VAL A 32 6.32 -11.05 6.39
C VAL A 32 7.12 -10.58 5.18
N VAL A 33 6.44 -10.44 4.05
CA VAL A 33 6.96 -9.84 2.82
C VAL A 33 6.62 -8.36 2.82
N MET A 34 7.53 -7.53 2.33
CA MET A 34 7.36 -6.08 2.28
C MET A 34 7.67 -5.59 0.87
N THR A 35 6.84 -4.69 0.36
CA THR A 35 7.08 -3.98 -0.89
C THR A 35 6.59 -2.54 -0.78
N ASN A 36 7.09 -1.66 -1.65
CA ASN A 36 6.58 -0.31 -1.78
C ASN A 36 6.23 0.01 -3.23
N GLY A 37 5.45 1.07 -3.41
CA GLY A 37 5.15 1.54 -4.75
C GLY A 37 4.29 2.78 -4.78
N CYS A 38 4.23 3.36 -5.97
CA CYS A 38 3.34 4.47 -6.28
C CYS A 38 1.89 3.99 -6.44
N PHE A 39 1.65 2.86 -7.12
CA PHE A 39 0.31 2.30 -7.37
C PHE A 39 -0.70 3.33 -7.90
N ASP A 40 -0.22 4.30 -8.67
CA ASP A 40 -1.06 5.27 -9.38
C ASP A 40 -1.75 4.57 -10.55
N LEU A 41 -3.02 4.91 -10.79
CA LEU A 41 -3.90 4.24 -11.75
C LEU A 41 -3.76 2.70 -11.70
N LEU A 42 -4.16 2.09 -10.58
CA LEU A 42 -4.01 0.66 -10.34
C LEU A 42 -4.48 -0.16 -11.56
N HIS A 43 -3.58 -1.00 -12.07
CA HIS A 43 -3.75 -1.71 -13.34
C HIS A 43 -3.21 -3.15 -13.21
N PRO A 44 -3.48 -4.05 -14.18
CA PRO A 44 -3.15 -5.48 -14.07
C PRO A 44 -1.69 -5.77 -13.70
N GLY A 45 -0.73 -5.00 -14.23
CA GLY A 45 0.68 -5.13 -13.84
C GLY A 45 0.95 -4.97 -12.33
N HIS A 46 0.31 -3.99 -11.66
CA HIS A 46 0.42 -3.84 -10.21
C HIS A 46 -0.23 -5.01 -9.46
N ILE A 47 -1.40 -5.47 -9.93
CA ILE A 47 -2.14 -6.58 -9.32
C ILE A 47 -1.30 -7.85 -9.38
N PHE A 48 -0.78 -8.19 -10.57
CA PHE A 48 0.10 -9.33 -10.77
C PHE A 48 1.35 -9.24 -9.87
N PHE A 49 2.03 -8.08 -9.85
CA PHE A 49 3.18 -7.87 -8.98
C PHE A 49 2.86 -8.12 -7.49
N LEU A 50 1.74 -7.59 -6.99
CA LEU A 50 1.33 -7.79 -5.60
C LEU A 50 0.95 -9.24 -5.30
N GLN A 51 0.31 -9.93 -6.25
CA GLN A 51 0.01 -11.37 -6.13
C GLN A 51 1.28 -12.21 -6.05
N GLU A 52 2.27 -11.94 -6.91
CA GLU A 52 3.56 -12.65 -6.85
C GLU A 52 4.31 -12.35 -5.55
N ALA A 53 4.34 -11.08 -5.11
CA ALA A 53 4.93 -10.73 -3.82
C ALA A 53 4.22 -11.43 -2.65
N LYS A 54 2.89 -11.56 -2.71
CA LYS A 54 2.11 -12.23 -1.67
C LYS A 54 2.41 -13.73 -1.57
N LYS A 55 2.78 -14.39 -2.67
CA LYS A 55 3.15 -15.82 -2.68
C LYS A 55 4.46 -16.10 -1.93
N MET A 56 5.32 -15.08 -1.75
CA MET A 56 6.62 -15.23 -1.09
C MET A 56 6.54 -15.30 0.45
N GLY A 57 5.34 -15.19 1.05
CA GLY A 57 5.18 -15.35 2.49
C GLY A 57 3.74 -15.25 3.00
N ASP A 58 3.59 -15.33 4.32
CA ASP A 58 2.28 -15.44 4.98
C ASP A 58 1.53 -14.11 5.10
N VAL A 59 2.25 -12.99 5.07
CA VAL A 59 1.70 -11.63 5.18
C VAL A 59 2.43 -10.72 4.20
N LEU A 60 1.70 -9.90 3.45
CA LEU A 60 2.28 -8.86 2.60
C LEU A 60 1.98 -7.49 3.19
N PHE A 61 3.02 -6.72 3.46
CA PHE A 61 2.93 -5.29 3.79
C PHE A 61 3.25 -4.48 2.55
N VAL A 62 2.35 -3.56 2.21
CA VAL A 62 2.52 -2.66 1.06
C VAL A 62 2.64 -1.23 1.57
N PHE A 63 3.79 -0.61 1.33
CA PHE A 63 4.05 0.79 1.67
C PHE A 63 3.70 1.67 0.47
N LEU A 64 2.73 2.56 0.63
CA LEU A 64 2.34 3.49 -0.42
C LEU A 64 3.24 4.72 -0.38
N ASN A 65 3.89 5.03 -1.51
CA ASN A 65 4.72 6.23 -1.61
C ASN A 65 3.83 7.48 -1.62
N SER A 66 4.24 8.53 -0.89
CA SER A 66 3.49 9.79 -0.83
C SER A 66 3.49 10.50 -2.19
N ALA A 67 2.45 11.30 -2.46
CA ALA A 67 2.39 12.08 -3.69
C ALA A 67 3.61 12.99 -3.84
N GLN A 68 4.11 13.55 -2.74
CA GLN A 68 5.31 14.39 -2.75
C GLN A 68 6.53 13.61 -3.24
N SER A 69 6.78 12.41 -2.68
CA SER A 69 7.90 11.56 -3.09
C SER A 69 7.80 11.16 -4.57
N VAL A 70 6.60 10.81 -5.02
CA VAL A 70 6.35 10.43 -6.41
C VAL A 70 6.56 11.62 -7.36
N LYS A 71 6.11 12.83 -6.99
CA LYS A 71 6.35 14.06 -7.78
C LYS A 71 7.83 14.35 -7.94
N THR A 72 8.61 14.22 -6.87
CA THR A 72 10.06 14.40 -6.91
C THR A 72 10.73 13.41 -7.87
N LEU A 73 10.28 12.15 -7.88
CA LEU A 73 10.90 11.08 -8.69
C LEU A 73 10.43 11.07 -10.15
N LYS A 74 9.13 11.29 -10.41
CA LYS A 74 8.48 11.09 -11.71
C LYS A 74 8.02 12.39 -12.38
N GLY A 75 8.26 13.54 -11.74
CA GLY A 75 7.88 14.85 -12.23
C GLY A 75 6.53 15.34 -11.70
N PRO A 76 6.21 16.63 -11.92
CA PRO A 76 5.09 17.32 -11.26
C PRO A 76 3.70 16.78 -11.63
N HIS A 77 3.58 16.09 -12.76
CA HIS A 77 2.32 15.53 -13.27
C HIS A 77 2.04 14.11 -12.76
N ARG A 78 2.85 13.58 -11.84
CA ARG A 78 2.65 12.27 -11.21
C ARG A 78 2.77 12.39 -9.70
N PRO A 79 1.93 11.70 -8.92
CA PRO A 79 0.86 10.78 -9.35
C PRO A 79 -0.38 11.55 -9.84
N ILE A 80 -1.20 10.93 -10.68
CA ILE A 80 -2.50 11.46 -11.10
C ILE A 80 -3.47 11.42 -9.92
N LEU A 81 -3.49 10.31 -9.18
CA LEU A 81 -4.34 10.13 -8.01
C LEU A 81 -3.59 10.50 -6.72
N GLY A 82 -4.26 11.24 -5.84
CA GLY A 82 -3.76 11.56 -4.49
C GLY A 82 -3.61 10.32 -3.59
N ASP A 83 -2.96 10.51 -2.45
CA ASP A 83 -2.59 9.42 -1.52
C ASP A 83 -3.81 8.62 -1.05
N ASP A 84 -4.90 9.30 -0.69
CA ASP A 84 -6.10 8.65 -0.19
C ASP A 84 -6.80 7.78 -1.25
N ALA A 85 -6.88 8.27 -2.50
CA ALA A 85 -7.47 7.51 -3.60
C ALA A 85 -6.67 6.24 -3.91
N ARG A 86 -5.33 6.36 -3.98
CA ARG A 86 -4.44 5.22 -4.22
C ARG A 86 -4.47 4.23 -3.07
N ALA A 87 -4.48 4.70 -1.83
CA ALA A 87 -4.60 3.85 -0.65
C ALA A 87 -5.93 3.10 -0.62
N TYR A 88 -7.04 3.77 -0.95
CA TYR A 88 -8.37 3.16 -0.99
C TYR A 88 -8.45 2.07 -2.07
N ALA A 89 -7.99 2.37 -3.29
CA ALA A 89 -7.96 1.40 -4.39
C ALA A 89 -7.12 0.16 -4.03
N LEU A 90 -5.95 0.36 -3.41
CA LEU A 90 -5.08 -0.73 -2.99
C LEU A 90 -5.73 -1.61 -1.90
N ALA A 91 -6.48 -1.01 -0.97
CA ALA A 91 -7.13 -1.74 0.12
C ALA A 91 -8.31 -2.62 -0.32
N ALA A 92 -8.81 -2.44 -1.54
CA ALA A 92 -9.85 -3.27 -2.13
C ALA A 92 -9.32 -4.62 -2.67
N LEU A 93 -8.00 -4.76 -2.83
CA LEU A 93 -7.32 -6.04 -3.11
C LEU A 93 -7.10 -6.81 -1.80
#